data_AF-A0A560RN79-F1
#
_entry.id   AF-A0A560RN79-F1
#
_cell.length_a   1.000
_cell.length_b   1.000
_cell.length_c   1.000
_cell.angle_alpha   90.00
_cell.angle_beta   90.00
_cell.angle_gamma   90.00
#
_symmetry.space_group_name_H-M   'P 1'
#
loop_
_entity.id
_entity.type
_entity.pdbx_description
1 polymer ?
#
loop_
_entity_poly.entity_id
_entity_poly.type
_entity_poly.pdbx_seq_one_letter_code
_entity_poly.pdbx_strand_id
1 'polypeptide(L)'
;MSVFGLLVAREARLLFRRPAELANPLVFFAIVVSLFPLAVGPESQLLQTLSPGLVWVAALLSVLLSLDGLFRSDFEDGSLEQWVLSPHPLPLLVLAKVLAHWAFSGLALVLLAPLLALMLGLPTACLPVLLLSLLLGTPVLSLLGAVGAALTVGLKRGGLLLALLILPLYIPVLILGSGALQAALQGMPATGYLLWLGSLTALAITLTPFAIAAGLKISVGE
;
A
#
# COMPACT_ATOMS: atom_id res chain seq x y z
N MET A 1 -22.63 -17.32 -3.67
CA MET A 1 -21.57 -16.35 -3.27
C MET A 1 -21.76 -15.08 -4.07
N SER A 2 -21.59 -13.90 -3.47
CA SER A 2 -21.66 -12.63 -4.21
C SER A 2 -20.51 -12.52 -5.21
N VAL A 3 -20.69 -11.76 -6.30
CA VAL A 3 -19.67 -11.52 -7.33
C VAL A 3 -18.37 -10.99 -6.72
N PHE A 4 -18.49 -10.10 -5.72
CA PHE A 4 -17.36 -9.57 -4.96
C PHE A 4 -16.53 -10.67 -4.29
N GLY A 5 -17.16 -11.61 -3.58
CA GLY A 5 -16.45 -12.70 -2.91
C GLY A 5 -15.79 -13.68 -3.88
N LEU A 6 -16.42 -13.92 -5.04
CA LEU A 6 -15.82 -14.73 -6.10
C LEU A 6 -14.59 -14.06 -6.70
N LEU A 7 -14.64 -12.74 -6.89
CA LEU A 7 -13.51 -11.99 -7.42
C LEU A 7 -12.33 -11.96 -6.43
N VAL A 8 -12.59 -11.68 -5.15
CA VAL A 8 -11.54 -11.77 -4.11
C VAL A 8 -10.90 -13.16 -4.10
N ALA A 9 -11.70 -14.24 -4.24
CA ALA A 9 -11.17 -15.59 -4.32
C ALA A 9 -10.36 -15.88 -5.60
N ARG A 10 -10.74 -15.30 -6.75
CA ARG A 10 -9.95 -15.35 -8.00
C ARG A 10 -8.59 -14.69 -7.78
N GLU A 11 -8.58 -13.46 -7.27
CA GLU A 11 -7.36 -12.68 -7.06
C GLU A 11 -6.43 -13.35 -6.06
N ALA A 12 -6.96 -13.86 -4.95
CA ALA A 12 -6.20 -14.65 -3.99
C ALA A 12 -5.50 -15.84 -4.68
N ARG A 13 -6.22 -16.62 -5.50
CA ARG A 13 -5.64 -17.77 -6.22
C ARG A 13 -4.55 -17.36 -7.20
N LEU A 14 -4.71 -16.23 -7.89
CA LEU A 14 -3.70 -15.72 -8.81
C LEU A 14 -2.42 -15.33 -8.07
N LEU A 15 -2.56 -14.59 -6.96
CA LEU A 15 -1.43 -14.20 -6.10
C LEU A 15 -0.70 -15.41 -5.51
N PHE A 16 -1.42 -16.44 -5.05
CA PHE A 16 -0.80 -17.67 -4.55
C PHE A 16 -0.02 -18.44 -5.62
N ARG A 17 -0.38 -18.28 -6.90
CA ARG A 17 0.36 -18.88 -8.03
C ARG A 17 1.59 -18.08 -8.43
N ARG A 18 1.74 -16.85 -7.92
CA ARG A 18 2.85 -15.94 -8.21
C ARG A 18 3.54 -15.50 -6.91
N PRO A 19 4.21 -16.42 -6.20
CA PRO A 19 4.80 -16.12 -4.90
C PRO A 19 5.86 -15.01 -4.96
N ALA A 20 6.52 -14.81 -6.10
CA ALA A 20 7.46 -13.71 -6.31
C ALA A 20 6.78 -12.34 -6.20
N GLU A 21 5.56 -12.17 -6.70
CA GLU A 21 4.81 -10.90 -6.60
C GLU A 21 4.44 -10.57 -5.14
N LEU A 22 4.22 -11.60 -4.32
CA LEU A 22 3.97 -11.44 -2.87
C LEU A 22 5.26 -11.21 -2.08
N ALA A 23 6.33 -11.94 -2.40
CA ALA A 23 7.57 -11.89 -1.65
C ALA A 23 8.38 -10.61 -1.94
N ASN A 24 8.43 -10.15 -3.19
CA ASN A 24 9.29 -9.04 -3.60
C ASN A 24 9.06 -7.75 -2.77
N PRO A 25 7.81 -7.26 -2.58
CA PRO A 25 7.56 -6.10 -1.74
C PRO A 25 8.00 -6.30 -0.29
N LEU A 26 7.75 -7.48 0.29
CA LEU A 26 8.07 -7.79 1.69
C LEU A 26 9.58 -7.88 1.92
N VAL A 27 10.29 -8.53 0.98
CA VAL A 27 11.75 -8.63 0.99
C VAL A 27 12.36 -7.24 0.81
N PHE A 28 11.83 -6.43 -0.11
CA PHE A 28 12.28 -5.05 -0.30
C PHE A 28 12.10 -4.21 0.98
N PHE A 29 10.95 -4.31 1.63
CA PHE A 29 10.69 -3.65 2.91
C PHE A 29 11.69 -4.08 3.99
N ALA A 30 11.92 -5.39 4.13
CA ALA A 30 12.88 -5.94 5.08
C ALA A 30 14.32 -5.50 4.79
N ILE A 31 14.74 -5.49 3.52
CA ILE A 31 16.07 -5.04 3.10
C ILE A 31 16.25 -3.56 3.44
N VAL A 32 15.32 -2.68 3.06
CA VAL A 32 15.45 -1.24 3.34
C VAL A 32 15.56 -0.97 4.83
N VAL A 33 14.74 -1.63 5.65
CA VAL A 33 14.75 -1.41 7.10
C VAL A 33 15.99 -2.04 7.76
N SER A 34 16.43 -3.22 7.31
CA SER A 34 17.60 -3.90 7.90
C SER A 34 18.94 -3.29 7.50
N LEU A 35 19.05 -2.71 6.30
CA LEU A 35 20.27 -2.02 5.87
C LEU A 35 20.51 -0.71 6.61
N PHE A 36 19.46 -0.10 7.15
CA PHE A 36 19.58 1.22 7.76
C PHE A 36 20.42 1.23 9.06
N PRO A 37 20.22 0.33 10.04
CA PRO A 37 21.13 0.17 11.17
C PRO A 37 22.59 -0.12 10.77
N LEU A 38 22.79 -0.86 9.68
CA LEU A 38 24.13 -1.17 9.17
C LEU A 38 24.82 0.06 8.57
N ALA A 39 24.05 0.95 7.93
CA ALA A 39 24.57 2.17 7.31
C ALA A 39 24.88 3.27 8.33
N VAL A 40 24.04 3.40 9.36
CA VAL A 40 24.15 4.50 10.35
C VAL A 40 24.97 4.08 11.58
N GLY A 41 25.05 2.78 11.86
CA GLY A 41 25.69 2.23 13.06
C GLY A 41 24.68 1.98 14.20
N PRO A 42 25.11 1.28 15.26
CA PRO A 42 24.23 0.79 16.32
C PRO A 42 23.81 1.85 17.36
N GLU A 43 23.86 3.14 17.01
CA GLU A 43 23.48 4.23 17.91
C GLU A 43 21.94 4.27 18.08
N SER A 44 21.46 3.61 19.13
CA SER A 44 20.02 3.38 19.35
C SER A 44 19.18 4.66 19.39
N GLN A 45 19.71 5.76 19.91
CA GLN A 45 18.97 7.03 20.03
C GLN A 45 18.75 7.70 18.67
N LEU A 46 19.78 7.67 17.82
CA LEU A 46 19.68 8.16 16.45
C LEU A 46 18.71 7.28 15.64
N LEU A 47 18.84 5.95 15.75
CA LEU A 47 17.94 5.01 15.09
C LEU A 47 16.48 5.22 15.48
N GLN A 48 16.17 5.36 16.77
CA GLN A 48 14.81 5.63 17.24
C GLN A 48 14.24 6.93 16.66
N THR A 49 15.08 7.97 16.52
CA THR A 49 14.65 9.27 16.00
C THR A 49 14.29 9.21 14.51
N LEU A 50 15.02 8.40 13.72
CA LEU A 50 14.79 8.27 12.27
C LEU A 50 13.76 7.17 11.91
N SER A 51 13.54 6.23 12.82
CA SER A 51 12.66 5.06 12.62
C SER A 51 11.25 5.40 12.09
N PRO A 52 10.54 6.43 12.61
CA PRO A 52 9.17 6.71 12.16
C PRO A 52 9.10 7.05 10.67
N GLY A 53 10.02 7.91 10.19
CA GLY A 53 10.12 8.25 8.78
C GLY A 53 10.59 7.06 7.95
N LEU A 54 11.62 6.36 8.40
CA LEU A 54 12.20 5.23 7.68
C LEU A 54 11.17 4.12 7.41
N VAL A 55 10.43 3.68 8.44
CA VAL A 55 9.46 2.59 8.31
C VAL A 55 8.37 2.97 7.31
N TRP A 56 7.89 4.21 7.34
CA TRP A 56 6.86 4.68 6.41
C TRP A 56 7.37 4.85 4.98
N VAL A 57 8.59 5.35 4.79
CA VAL A 57 9.22 5.44 3.47
C VAL A 57 9.46 4.03 2.90
N ALA A 58 9.99 3.11 3.71
CA ALA A 58 10.19 1.72 3.30
C ALA A 58 8.86 1.05 2.92
N ALA A 59 7.80 1.28 3.71
CA ALA A 59 6.47 0.76 3.43
C ALA A 59 5.88 1.32 2.13
N LEU A 60 6.02 2.63 1.90
CA LEU A 60 5.58 3.29 0.67
C LEU A 60 6.28 2.73 -0.56
N LEU A 61 7.60 2.61 -0.52
CA LEU A 61 8.39 2.10 -1.66
C LEU A 61 8.04 0.63 -1.95
N SER A 62 7.84 -0.17 -0.90
CA SER A 62 7.35 -1.55 -1.01
C SER A 62 5.96 -1.60 -1.68
N VAL A 63 5.04 -0.73 -1.26
CA VAL A 63 3.71 -0.64 -1.88
C VAL A 63 3.81 -0.21 -3.35
N LEU A 64 4.62 0.79 -3.69
CA LEU A 64 4.83 1.20 -5.09
C LEU A 64 5.34 0.04 -5.95
N LEU A 65 6.31 -0.73 -5.44
CA LEU A 65 6.84 -1.91 -6.13
C LEU A 65 5.75 -2.96 -6.40
N SER A 66 4.85 -3.17 -5.43
CA SER A 66 3.73 -4.12 -5.56
C SER A 66 2.68 -3.68 -6.59
N LEU A 67 2.59 -2.38 -6.90
CA LEU A 67 1.51 -1.81 -7.70
C LEU A 67 1.82 -1.68 -9.19
N ASP A 68 3.10 -1.68 -9.60
CA ASP A 68 3.53 -1.55 -11.00
C ASP A 68 2.93 -2.64 -11.93
N GLY A 69 2.56 -3.79 -11.36
CA GLY A 69 1.93 -4.90 -12.07
C GLY A 69 0.42 -5.08 -11.82
N LEU A 70 -0.21 -4.26 -10.98
CA LEU A 70 -1.52 -4.58 -10.40
C LEU A 70 -2.59 -4.92 -11.46
N PHE A 71 -2.73 -4.09 -12.49
CA PHE A 71 -3.70 -4.30 -13.57
C PHE A 71 -3.06 -4.83 -14.87
N ARG A 72 -1.72 -4.92 -14.92
CA ARG A 72 -0.98 -5.19 -16.16
C ARG A 72 -1.31 -6.56 -16.73
N SER A 73 -1.34 -7.61 -15.89
CA SER A 73 -1.62 -8.95 -16.40
C SER A 73 -3.07 -9.13 -16.86
N ASP A 74 -4.03 -8.46 -16.24
CA ASP A 74 -5.43 -8.50 -16.70
C ASP A 74 -5.63 -7.65 -17.98
N PHE A 75 -4.79 -6.63 -18.19
CA PHE A 75 -4.76 -5.84 -19.42
C PHE A 75 -4.13 -6.63 -20.58
N GLU A 76 -3.01 -7.30 -20.33
CA GLU A 76 -2.29 -8.08 -21.36
C GLU A 76 -3.06 -9.34 -21.81
N ASP A 77 -3.90 -9.92 -20.95
CA ASP A 77 -4.68 -11.12 -21.27
C ASP A 77 -6.12 -10.85 -21.76
N GLY A 78 -6.52 -9.57 -21.84
CA GLY A 78 -7.85 -9.16 -22.31
C GLY A 78 -8.95 -9.22 -21.24
N SER A 79 -8.63 -9.59 -19.99
CA SER A 79 -9.63 -9.69 -18.91
C SER A 79 -10.18 -8.32 -18.49
N LEU A 80 -9.36 -7.28 -18.56
CA LEU A 80 -9.74 -5.94 -18.13
C LEU A 80 -10.83 -5.33 -19.01
N GLU A 81 -10.74 -5.56 -20.32
CA GLU A 81 -11.74 -5.22 -21.34
C GLU A 81 -13.08 -5.89 -21.01
N GLN A 82 -13.04 -7.18 -20.64
CA GLN A 82 -14.22 -7.92 -20.24
C GLN A 82 -14.84 -7.34 -18.97
N TRP A 83 -14.04 -6.86 -18.01
CA TRP A 83 -14.55 -6.21 -16.79
C TRP A 83 -15.27 -4.91 -17.13
N VAL A 84 -14.71 -4.10 -18.04
CA VAL A 84 -15.30 -2.83 -18.49
C VAL A 84 -16.62 -3.04 -19.22
N LEU A 85 -16.73 -4.10 -20.03
CA LEU A 85 -17.94 -4.45 -20.79
C LEU A 85 -18.97 -5.24 -19.96
N SER A 86 -18.58 -5.77 -18.80
CA SER A 86 -19.47 -6.57 -17.97
C SER A 86 -20.65 -5.75 -17.42
N PRO A 87 -21.81 -6.38 -17.13
CA PRO A 87 -22.95 -5.69 -16.53
C PRO A 87 -22.73 -5.34 -15.05
N HIS A 88 -21.58 -5.69 -14.47
CA HIS A 88 -21.28 -5.47 -13.06
C HIS A 88 -20.64 -4.09 -12.85
N PRO A 89 -20.89 -3.44 -11.70
CA PRO A 89 -20.30 -2.13 -11.41
C PRO A 89 -18.77 -2.25 -11.28
N LEU A 90 -18.04 -1.67 -12.25
CA LEU A 90 -16.58 -1.69 -12.30
C LEU A 90 -15.90 -1.22 -10.99
N PRO A 91 -16.37 -0.17 -10.28
CA PRO A 91 -15.80 0.21 -8.99
C PRO A 91 -15.80 -0.93 -7.96
N LEU A 92 -16.83 -1.79 -7.97
CA LEU A 92 -16.91 -2.93 -7.06
C LEU A 92 -15.90 -4.02 -7.42
N LEU A 93 -15.69 -4.29 -8.71
CA LEU A 93 -14.71 -5.26 -9.19
C LEU A 93 -13.29 -4.83 -8.82
N VAL A 94 -12.98 -3.56 -9.11
CA VAL A 94 -11.69 -2.97 -8.78
C VAL A 94 -11.44 -2.96 -7.26
N LEU A 95 -12.44 -2.59 -6.46
CA LEU A 95 -12.30 -2.61 -5.01
C LEU A 95 -11.98 -4.02 -4.49
N ALA A 96 -12.63 -5.06 -5.01
CA ALA A 96 -12.31 -6.45 -4.67
C ALA A 96 -10.87 -6.82 -5.03
N LYS A 97 -10.38 -6.38 -6.20
CA LYS A 97 -9.00 -6.62 -6.63
C LYS A 97 -7.98 -5.91 -5.74
N VAL A 98 -8.16 -4.62 -5.48
CA VAL A 98 -7.27 -3.84 -4.61
C VAL A 98 -7.30 -4.39 -3.18
N LEU A 99 -8.48 -4.78 -2.68
CA LEU A 99 -8.61 -5.37 -1.35
C LEU A 99 -7.87 -6.70 -1.24
N ALA A 100 -7.99 -7.59 -2.24
CA ALA A 100 -7.25 -8.84 -2.28
C ALA A 100 -5.75 -8.57 -2.29
N HIS A 101 -5.29 -7.67 -3.17
CA HIS A 101 -3.87 -7.28 -3.22
C HIS A 101 -3.35 -6.75 -1.88
N TRP A 102 -4.08 -5.82 -1.26
CA TRP A 102 -3.73 -5.27 0.05
C TRP A 102 -3.73 -6.35 1.15
N ALA A 103 -4.69 -7.27 1.14
CA ALA A 103 -4.77 -8.32 2.15
C ALA A 103 -3.58 -9.29 2.10
N PHE A 104 -2.98 -9.54 0.93
CA PHE A 104 -1.83 -10.43 0.82
C PHE A 104 -0.47 -9.71 0.86
N SER A 105 -0.38 -8.47 0.38
CA SER A 105 0.86 -7.70 0.39
C SER A 105 0.93 -6.70 1.55
N GLY A 106 -0.03 -5.78 1.61
CA GLY A 106 -0.10 -4.72 2.62
C GLY A 106 -0.26 -5.24 4.04
N LEU A 107 -1.20 -6.18 4.28
CA LEU A 107 -1.38 -6.76 5.60
C LEU A 107 -0.17 -7.61 6.02
N ALA A 108 0.44 -8.35 5.11
CA ALA A 108 1.69 -9.07 5.39
C ALA A 108 2.83 -8.11 5.77
N LEU A 109 2.90 -6.94 5.13
CA LEU A 109 3.83 -5.87 5.49
C LEU A 109 3.54 -5.33 6.90
N VAL A 110 2.28 -5.06 7.23
CA VAL A 110 1.85 -4.63 8.56
C VAL A 110 2.26 -5.65 9.62
N LEU A 111 2.09 -6.94 9.35
CA LEU A 111 2.47 -8.03 10.26
C LEU A 111 3.99 -8.19 10.40
N LEU A 112 4.76 -7.88 9.34
CA LEU A 112 6.22 -7.90 9.36
C LEU A 112 6.82 -6.68 10.09
N ALA A 113 6.12 -5.55 10.10
CA ALA A 113 6.61 -4.29 10.62
C ALA A 113 7.06 -4.32 12.11
N PRO A 114 6.38 -4.99 13.06
CA PRO A 114 6.83 -5.07 14.45
C PRO A 114 8.20 -5.71 14.60
N LEU A 115 8.49 -6.76 13.84
CA LEU A 115 9.79 -7.42 13.87
C LEU A 115 10.90 -6.45 13.45
N LEU A 116 10.68 -5.74 12.34
CA LEU A 116 11.64 -4.78 11.81
C LEU A 116 11.75 -3.52 12.70
N ALA A 117 10.65 -3.09 13.32
CA ALA A 117 10.64 -1.99 14.27
C ALA A 117 11.51 -2.28 15.51
N LEU A 118 11.46 -3.51 16.02
CA LEU A 118 12.34 -3.93 17.11
C LEU A 118 13.82 -3.92 16.68
N MET A 119 14.13 -4.28 15.43
CA MET A 119 15.50 -4.18 14.90
C MET A 119 16.00 -2.74 14.84
N LEU A 120 15.10 -1.76 14.65
CA LEU A 120 15.43 -0.33 14.69
C LEU A 120 15.54 0.23 16.13
N GLY A 121 15.34 -0.61 17.15
CA GLY A 121 15.41 -0.20 18.55
C GLY A 121 14.17 0.56 19.03
N LEU A 122 13.02 0.44 18.35
CA LEU A 122 11.78 1.06 18.81
C LEU A 122 11.29 0.41 20.11
N PRO A 123 10.86 1.21 21.11
CA PRO A 123 10.25 0.68 22.33
C PRO A 123 9.00 -0.15 22.01
N THR A 124 8.81 -1.26 22.73
CA THR A 124 7.63 -2.14 22.57
C THR A 124 6.30 -1.40 22.78
N ALA A 125 6.30 -0.36 23.63
CA ALA A 125 5.14 0.51 23.86
C ALA A 125 4.65 1.24 22.60
N CYS A 126 5.52 1.45 21.59
CA CYS A 126 5.17 2.12 20.35
C CYS A 126 4.59 1.17 19.28
N LEU A 127 4.77 -0.14 19.43
CA LEU A 127 4.34 -1.13 18.44
C LEU A 127 2.83 -1.11 18.14
N PRO A 128 1.92 -0.93 19.12
CA PRO A 128 0.49 -0.82 18.82
C PRO A 128 0.17 0.38 17.93
N VAL A 129 0.81 1.53 18.18
CA VAL A 129 0.60 2.74 17.37
C VAL A 129 1.17 2.54 15.97
N LEU A 130 2.35 1.92 15.84
CA LEU A 130 2.92 1.56 14.55
C LEU A 130 1.94 0.67 13.76
N LEU A 131 1.49 -0.43 14.36
CA LEU A 131 0.57 -1.38 13.74
C LEU A 131 -0.73 -0.71 13.29
N LEU A 132 -1.37 0.07 14.17
CA LEU A 132 -2.60 0.78 13.83
C LEU A 132 -2.39 1.82 12.73
N SER A 133 -1.28 2.57 12.78
CA SER A 133 -0.97 3.57 11.77
C SER A 133 -0.77 2.93 10.39
N LEU A 134 -0.03 1.82 10.31
CA LEU A 134 0.19 1.10 9.06
C LEU A 134 -1.09 0.39 8.58
N LEU A 135 -1.87 -0.19 9.48
CA LEU A 135 -3.13 -0.84 9.14
C LEU A 135 -4.13 0.15 8.54
N LEU A 136 -4.13 1.40 8.99
CA LEU A 136 -4.97 2.47 8.45
C LEU A 136 -4.38 3.10 7.18
N GLY A 137 -3.09 3.42 7.16
CA GLY A 137 -2.51 4.14 6.01
C GLY A 137 -2.16 3.24 4.82
N THR A 138 -1.80 1.97 5.01
CA THR A 138 -1.47 1.09 3.86
C THR A 138 -2.66 0.83 2.91
N PRO A 139 -3.92 0.69 3.36
CA PRO A 139 -5.07 0.72 2.45
C PRO A 139 -5.14 1.99 1.60
N VAL A 140 -4.89 3.17 2.22
CA VAL A 140 -4.88 4.45 1.50
C VAL A 140 -3.79 4.44 0.43
N LEU A 141 -2.59 3.98 0.77
CA LEU A 141 -1.49 3.86 -0.20
C LEU A 141 -1.87 2.92 -1.35
N SER A 142 -2.39 1.72 -1.06
CA SER A 142 -2.80 0.76 -2.09
C SER A 142 -3.90 1.32 -3.01
N LEU A 143 -4.90 1.99 -2.43
CA LEU A 143 -6.03 2.54 -3.19
C LEU A 143 -5.65 3.74 -4.05
N LEU A 144 -4.87 4.68 -3.52
CA LEU A 144 -4.37 5.82 -4.29
C LEU A 144 -3.38 5.34 -5.36
N GLY A 145 -2.47 4.43 -5.02
CA GLY A 145 -1.54 3.85 -5.97
C GLY A 145 -2.20 3.04 -7.08
N ALA A 146 -3.31 2.36 -6.80
CA ALA A 146 -4.12 1.71 -7.82
C ALA A 146 -4.74 2.71 -8.81
N VAL A 147 -5.02 3.95 -8.42
CA VAL A 147 -5.46 5.01 -9.37
C VAL A 147 -4.34 5.28 -10.37
N GLY A 148 -3.10 5.43 -9.89
CA GLY A 148 -1.94 5.63 -10.75
C GLY A 148 -1.67 4.43 -11.65
N ALA A 149 -1.80 3.21 -11.12
CA ALA A 149 -1.64 1.98 -11.90
C ALA A 149 -2.69 1.87 -13.01
N ALA A 150 -3.94 2.24 -12.73
CA ALA A 150 -5.01 2.23 -13.72
C ALA A 150 -4.80 3.26 -14.84
N LEU A 151 -4.37 4.48 -14.51
CA LEU A 151 -4.11 5.54 -15.50
C LEU A 151 -2.88 5.26 -16.38
N THR A 152 -1.97 4.38 -15.94
CA THR A 152 -0.70 4.13 -16.62
C THR A 152 -0.58 2.72 -17.20
N VAL A 153 -1.64 1.90 -17.11
CA VAL A 153 -1.61 0.49 -17.51
C VAL A 153 -1.31 0.30 -19.00
N GLY A 154 -1.85 1.17 -19.87
CA GLY A 154 -1.61 1.14 -21.32
C GLY A 154 -0.24 1.69 -21.75
N LEU A 155 0.55 2.27 -20.84
CA LEU A 155 1.80 2.94 -21.17
C LEU A 155 3.02 2.02 -21.03
N LYS A 156 3.98 2.18 -21.96
CA LYS A 156 5.33 1.60 -21.83
C LYS A 156 6.06 2.34 -20.69
N ARG A 157 6.51 1.60 -19.66
CA ARG A 157 7.15 2.12 -18.42
C ARG A 157 6.19 2.84 -17.45
N GLY A 158 4.96 2.33 -17.30
CA GLY A 158 3.94 2.89 -16.41
C GLY A 158 4.38 3.14 -14.97
N GLY A 159 5.23 2.30 -14.37
CA GLY A 159 5.67 2.45 -12.97
C GLY A 159 6.32 3.78 -12.62
N LEU A 160 7.08 4.39 -13.54
CA LEU A 160 7.75 5.67 -13.29
C LEU A 160 6.74 6.84 -13.28
N LEU A 161 5.76 6.78 -14.19
CA LEU A 161 4.65 7.73 -14.25
C LEU A 161 3.70 7.58 -13.04
N LEU A 162 3.44 6.34 -12.63
CA LEU A 162 2.68 6.02 -11.42
C LEU A 162 3.32 6.71 -10.21
N ALA A 163 4.63 6.53 -10.02
CA ALA A 163 5.35 7.16 -8.91
C ALA A 163 5.24 8.69 -8.96
N LEU A 164 5.49 9.32 -10.11
CA LEU A 164 5.43 10.77 -10.27
C LEU A 164 4.03 11.34 -9.96
N LEU A 165 2.98 10.64 -10.41
CA LEU A 165 1.59 11.07 -10.27
C LEU A 165 1.09 10.93 -8.81
N ILE A 166 1.44 9.83 -8.16
CA ILE A 166 0.86 9.45 -6.85
C ILE A 166 1.67 9.96 -5.66
N LEU A 167 2.99 10.18 -5.81
CA LEU A 167 3.84 10.58 -4.70
C LEU A 167 3.33 11.82 -3.93
N PRO A 168 2.83 12.90 -4.59
CA PRO A 168 2.26 14.05 -3.88
C PRO A 168 1.05 13.68 -3.01
N LEU A 169 0.23 12.73 -3.47
CA LEU A 169 -0.95 12.26 -2.74
C LEU A 169 -0.60 11.34 -1.57
N TYR A 170 0.59 10.74 -1.56
CA TYR A 170 1.09 9.95 -0.45
C TYR A 170 1.65 10.78 0.70
N ILE A 171 2.10 12.02 0.44
CA ILE A 171 2.70 12.89 1.46
C ILE A 171 1.82 13.05 2.71
N PRO A 172 0.50 13.32 2.61
CA PRO A 172 -0.36 13.42 3.80
C PRO A 172 -0.39 12.15 4.64
N VAL A 173 -0.39 10.98 3.99
CA VAL A 173 -0.40 9.68 4.67
C VAL A 173 0.92 9.46 5.39
N LEU A 174 2.06 9.80 4.76
CA LEU A 174 3.38 9.72 5.37
C LEU A 174 3.51 10.65 6.58
N ILE A 175 3.04 11.89 6.46
CA ILE A 175 3.11 12.88 7.55
C ILE A 175 2.32 12.37 8.75
N LEU A 176 1.08 11.91 8.54
CA LEU A 176 0.23 11.43 9.62
C LEU A 176 0.73 10.12 10.22
N GLY A 177 1.18 9.19 9.37
CA GLY A 177 1.70 7.90 9.78
C GLY A 177 2.99 8.00 10.60
N SER A 178 3.99 8.69 10.06
CA SER A 178 5.25 8.94 10.77
C SER A 178 5.02 9.81 12.01
N GLY A 179 4.13 10.81 11.92
CA GLY A 179 3.73 11.65 13.05
C GLY A 179 3.06 10.87 14.19
N ALA A 180 2.23 9.88 13.89
CA ALA A 180 1.62 9.01 14.91
C ALA A 180 2.70 8.25 15.71
N LEU A 181 3.67 7.66 15.01
CA LEU A 181 4.76 6.93 15.65
C LEU A 181 5.73 7.87 16.39
N GLN A 182 6.00 9.05 15.85
CA GLN A 182 6.80 10.09 16.51
C GLN A 182 6.14 10.55 17.83
N ALA A 183 4.82 10.78 17.82
CA ALA A 183 4.07 11.14 19.02
C ALA A 183 4.16 10.03 20.09
N ALA A 184 4.02 8.77 19.68
CA ALA A 184 4.16 7.63 20.58
C ALA A 184 5.55 7.55 21.24
N LEU A 185 6.62 7.80 20.46
CA LEU A 185 7.99 7.85 20.99
C LEU A 185 8.19 8.96 22.02
N GLN A 186 7.49 10.09 21.86
CA GLN A 186 7.55 11.23 22.77
C GLN A 186 6.59 11.10 23.96
N GLY A 187 5.87 9.98 24.08
CA GLY A 187 4.85 9.79 25.13
C GLY A 187 3.62 10.70 24.95
N MET A 188 3.42 11.25 23.75
CA MET A 188 2.29 12.11 23.42
C MET A 188 1.12 11.29 22.83
N PRO A 189 -0.13 11.80 22.91
CA PRO A 189 -1.29 11.12 22.34
C PRO A 189 -1.22 10.99 20.80
N ALA A 190 -1.18 9.76 20.29
CA ALA A 190 -1.19 9.48 18.84
C ALA A 190 -2.61 9.48 18.22
N THR A 191 -3.66 9.57 19.05
CA THR A 191 -5.06 9.40 18.63
C THR A 191 -5.48 10.33 17.51
N GLY A 192 -5.07 11.60 17.55
CA GLY A 192 -5.41 12.58 16.50
C GLY A 192 -4.90 12.17 15.12
N TYR A 193 -3.65 11.71 15.04
CA TYR A 193 -3.06 11.22 13.80
C TYR A 193 -3.77 9.97 13.28
N LEU A 194 -4.08 9.02 14.17
CA LEU A 194 -4.80 7.79 13.81
C LEU A 194 -6.22 8.07 13.32
N LEU A 195 -6.93 9.01 13.94
CA LEU A 195 -8.27 9.42 13.48
C LEU A 195 -8.23 10.04 12.09
N TRP A 196 -7.25 10.90 11.81
CA TRP A 196 -7.06 11.46 10.47
C TRP A 196 -6.70 10.39 9.42
N LEU A 197 -5.84 9.43 9.76
CA LEU A 197 -5.58 8.28 8.89
C LEU A 197 -6.84 7.45 8.65
N GLY A 198 -7.65 7.23 9.67
CA GLY A 198 -8.96 6.57 9.55
C GLY A 198 -9.91 7.33 8.61
N SER A 199 -9.98 8.64 8.73
CA SER A 199 -10.75 9.50 7.82
C SER A 199 -10.25 9.42 6.38
N LEU A 200 -8.94 9.45 6.16
CA LEU A 200 -8.35 9.25 4.83
C LEU A 200 -8.65 7.86 4.27
N THR A 201 -8.66 6.83 5.13
CA THR A 201 -9.02 5.45 4.75
C THR A 201 -10.47 5.37 4.30
N ALA A 202 -11.38 5.98 5.06
CA ALA A 202 -12.80 6.02 4.70
C ALA A 202 -13.03 6.77 3.38
N LEU A 203 -12.36 7.92 3.18
CA LEU A 203 -12.39 8.66 1.92
C LEU A 203 -11.80 7.85 0.76
N ALA A 204 -10.68 7.17 0.98
CA ALA A 204 -10.04 6.35 -0.04
C ALA A 204 -10.96 5.22 -0.48
N ILE A 205 -11.47 4.41 0.46
CA ILE A 205 -12.34 3.26 0.17
C ILE A 205 -13.61 3.69 -0.57
N THR A 206 -14.13 4.88 -0.29
CA THR A 206 -15.37 5.36 -0.91
C THR A 206 -15.15 6.03 -2.27
N LEU A 207 -14.10 6.84 -2.44
CA LEU A 207 -13.93 7.66 -3.65
C LEU A 207 -12.99 7.03 -4.68
N THR A 208 -11.91 6.37 -4.26
CA THR A 208 -10.90 5.90 -5.21
C THR A 208 -11.38 4.77 -6.11
N PRO A 209 -12.29 3.83 -5.72
CA PRO A 209 -12.75 2.81 -6.67
C PRO A 209 -13.41 3.40 -7.92
N PHE A 210 -14.06 4.56 -7.79
CA PHE A 210 -14.61 5.31 -8.93
C PHE A 210 -13.51 5.93 -9.79
N ALA A 211 -12.49 6.53 -9.16
CA ALA A 211 -11.35 7.09 -9.87
C ALA A 211 -10.54 6.03 -10.63
N ILE A 212 -10.30 4.87 -10.01
CA ILE A 212 -9.63 3.74 -10.64
C ILE A 212 -10.46 3.22 -11.81
N ALA A 213 -11.77 3.01 -11.62
CA ALA A 213 -12.67 2.56 -12.68
C ALA A 213 -12.70 3.54 -13.87
N ALA A 214 -12.67 4.84 -13.63
CA ALA A 214 -12.56 5.85 -14.69
C ALA A 214 -11.21 5.75 -15.41
N GLY A 215 -10.11 5.60 -14.67
CA GLY A 215 -8.77 5.42 -15.25
C GLY A 215 -8.67 4.20 -16.16
N LEU A 216 -9.19 3.05 -15.72
CA LEU A 216 -9.19 1.82 -16.53
C LEU A 216 -10.01 1.98 -17.82
N LYS A 217 -11.16 2.66 -17.77
CA LYS A 217 -11.97 2.93 -18.98
C LYS A 217 -11.24 3.80 -20.00
N ILE A 218 -10.43 4.76 -19.53
CA ILE A 218 -9.62 5.61 -20.40
C ILE A 218 -8.51 4.76 -21.04
N SER A 219 -7.76 4.01 -20.22
CA SER A 219 -6.61 3.24 -20.72
C SER A 219 -6.96 2.03 -21.60
N VAL A 220 -8.16 1.47 -21.46
CA VAL A 220 -8.66 0.39 -22.34
C VAL A 220 -9.31 0.95 -23.62
N GLY A 221 -9.71 2.23 -23.61
CA GLY A 221 -10.32 2.88 -24.77
C GLY A 221 -9.33 3.43 -25.79
N GLU A 222 -8.04 3.49 -25.47
CA GLU A 222 -6.93 3.86 -26.37
C GLU A 222 -6.35 2.64 -27.08
#